data_AF-A0A6B1E199-F1
#
_entry.id   AF-A0A6B1E199-F1
#
_cell.length_a   1.000
_cell.length_b   1.000
_cell.length_c   1.000
_cell.angle_alpha   90.00
_cell.angle_beta   90.00
_cell.angle_gamma   90.00
#
_symmetry.space_group_name_H-M   'P 1'
#
loop_
_entity.id
_entity.type
_entity.pdbx_description
1 polymer ?
#
loop_
_entity_poly.entity_id
_entity_poly.type
_entity_poly.pdbx_seq_one_letter_code
_entity_poly.pdbx_strand_id
1 'polypeptide(L)'
;MKIEANMKESIMNARRLEKAQTLARQNYRSLVFPDKTTDGDAIYVAVLLDIPGCNSFGYTVQEALENLESAKVDFIYFLLEDGLPVPGPQMLQNSQVIKLGDYIENVVDQAAQQASKIVQIDFIKGNLYERQLAQG
;
A
#
# COMPACT_ATOMS: atom_id res chain seq x y z
N MET A 1 17.22 -40.80 -17.79
CA MET A 1 17.38 -39.94 -16.59
C MET A 1 16.99 -38.46 -16.81
N LYS A 2 17.38 -37.78 -17.91
CA LYS A 2 16.96 -36.36 -18.15
C LYS A 2 15.45 -36.18 -18.43
N ILE A 3 14.83 -37.11 -19.16
CA ILE A 3 13.40 -37.04 -19.52
C ILE A 3 12.50 -37.08 -18.27
N GLU A 4 12.82 -37.92 -17.29
CA GLU A 4 12.05 -38.05 -16.05
C GLU A 4 12.13 -36.80 -15.17
N ALA A 5 13.29 -36.15 -15.11
CA ALA A 5 13.47 -34.90 -14.36
C ALA A 5 12.64 -33.77 -14.99
N ASN A 6 12.72 -33.61 -16.32
CA ASN A 6 11.96 -32.59 -17.05
C ASN A 6 10.44 -32.79 -16.91
N MET A 7 9.97 -34.04 -16.89
CA MET A 7 8.56 -34.35 -16.69
C MET A 7 8.10 -34.02 -15.28
N LYS A 8 8.90 -34.33 -14.25
CA LYS A 8 8.60 -33.99 -12.86
C LYS A 8 8.50 -32.48 -12.66
N GLU A 9 9.43 -31.72 -13.24
CA GLU A 9 9.43 -30.25 -13.19
C GLU A 9 8.19 -29.66 -13.86
N SER A 10 7.84 -30.14 -15.06
CA SER A 10 6.62 -29.71 -15.76
C SER A 10 5.35 -29.97 -14.94
N ILE A 11 5.24 -31.14 -14.29
CA ILE A 11 4.11 -31.46 -13.41
C ILE A 11 4.07 -30.54 -12.18
N MET A 12 5.22 -30.24 -11.58
CA MET A 12 5.29 -29.33 -10.44
C MET A 12 4.87 -27.91 -10.83
N ASN A 13 5.32 -27.41 -11.99
CA ASN A 13 4.96 -26.07 -12.46
C ASN A 13 3.45 -25.96 -12.74
N ALA A 14 2.85 -26.97 -13.36
CA ALA A 14 1.40 -27.01 -13.56
C ALA A 14 0.62 -26.97 -12.23
N ARG A 15 1.05 -27.76 -11.24
CA ARG A 15 0.43 -27.77 -9.90
C ARG A 15 0.56 -26.42 -9.18
N ARG A 16 1.73 -25.78 -9.29
CA ARG A 16 1.95 -24.44 -8.71
C ARG A 16 1.03 -23.41 -9.37
N LEU A 17 0.92 -23.44 -10.69
CA LEU A 17 0.07 -22.51 -11.44
C LEU A 17 -1.41 -22.68 -11.08
N GLU A 18 -1.91 -23.90 -11.02
CA GLU A 18 -3.29 -24.19 -10.62
C GLU A 18 -3.58 -23.69 -9.18
N LYS A 19 -2.63 -23.92 -8.27
CA LYS A 19 -2.72 -23.43 -6.89
C LYS A 19 -2.70 -21.90 -6.84
N ALA A 20 -1.82 -21.26 -7.61
CA ALA A 20 -1.73 -19.80 -7.69
C ALA A 20 -3.03 -19.18 -8.19
N GLN A 21 -3.61 -19.70 -9.28
CA GLN A 21 -4.90 -19.27 -9.80
C GLN A 21 -6.03 -19.45 -8.77
N THR A 22 -6.00 -20.55 -8.02
CA THR A 22 -7.01 -20.80 -6.98
C THR A 22 -6.90 -19.82 -5.83
N LEU A 23 -5.69 -19.53 -5.36
CA LEU A 23 -5.46 -18.53 -4.32
C LEU A 23 -5.79 -17.12 -4.81
N ALA A 24 -5.42 -16.76 -6.04
CA ALA A 24 -5.68 -15.45 -6.64
C ALA A 24 -7.17 -15.10 -6.74
N ARG A 25 -8.06 -16.11 -6.83
CA ARG A 25 -9.52 -15.92 -6.83
C ARG A 25 -10.10 -15.51 -5.47
N GLN A 26 -9.31 -15.51 -4.41
CA GLN A 26 -9.74 -15.02 -3.12
C GLN A 26 -9.95 -13.49 -3.15
N ASN A 27 -10.79 -12.99 -2.25
CA ASN A 27 -11.17 -11.58 -2.21
C ASN A 27 -10.09 -10.72 -1.52
N TYR A 28 -8.98 -10.50 -2.22
CA TYR A 28 -7.93 -9.57 -1.79
C TYR A 28 -8.36 -8.12 -1.98
N ARG A 29 -7.90 -7.25 -1.07
CA ARG A 29 -8.14 -5.81 -1.14
C ARG A 29 -7.13 -5.17 -2.08
N SER A 30 -7.63 -4.33 -2.97
CA SER A 30 -6.82 -3.50 -3.85
C SER A 30 -7.05 -2.01 -3.57
N LEU A 31 -6.03 -1.21 -3.89
CA LEU A 31 -6.10 0.24 -3.91
C LEU A 31 -5.58 0.71 -5.27
N VAL A 32 -6.26 1.70 -5.86
CA VAL A 32 -5.83 2.35 -7.10
C VAL A 32 -5.68 3.84 -6.86
N PHE A 33 -4.56 4.41 -7.30
CA PHE A 33 -4.28 5.84 -7.18
C PHE A 33 -3.53 6.35 -8.42
N PRO A 34 -3.69 7.65 -8.77
CA PRO A 34 -2.95 8.24 -9.88
C PRO A 34 -1.47 8.41 -9.52
N ASP A 35 -0.60 8.21 -10.50
CA ASP A 35 0.84 8.44 -10.40
C ASP A 35 1.39 8.92 -11.76
N LYS A 36 2.72 9.09 -11.86
CA LYS A 36 3.40 9.40 -13.11
C LYS A 36 4.56 8.45 -13.38
N THR A 37 4.80 8.16 -14.66
CA THR A 37 6.02 7.49 -15.08
C THR A 37 7.25 8.37 -14.84
N THR A 38 8.45 7.81 -14.99
CA THR A 38 9.71 8.57 -14.95
C THR A 38 9.78 9.68 -15.98
N ASP A 39 9.06 9.52 -17.10
CA ASP A 39 8.99 10.49 -18.19
C ASP A 39 7.87 11.53 -17.98
N GLY A 40 7.08 11.39 -16.92
CA GLY A 40 6.04 12.33 -16.51
C GLY A 40 4.63 12.00 -17.02
N ASP A 41 4.45 10.89 -17.71
CA ASP A 41 3.14 10.46 -18.23
C ASP A 41 2.21 10.05 -17.10
N ALA A 42 0.96 10.49 -17.17
CA ALA A 42 -0.05 10.13 -16.17
C ALA A 42 -0.45 8.66 -16.30
N ILE A 43 -0.41 7.95 -15.17
CA ILE A 43 -0.79 6.55 -15.04
C ILE A 43 -1.66 6.34 -13.80
N TYR A 44 -2.23 5.15 -13.68
CA TYR A 44 -2.86 4.64 -12.48
C TYR A 44 -2.07 3.44 -11.97
N VAL A 45 -1.73 3.46 -10.69
CA VAL A 45 -1.05 2.35 -10.01
C VAL A 45 -2.09 1.60 -9.18
N ALA A 46 -2.16 0.29 -9.38
CA ALA A 46 -3.01 -0.61 -8.61
C ALA A 46 -2.12 -1.51 -7.75
N VAL A 47 -2.47 -1.66 -6.46
CA VAL A 47 -1.69 -2.46 -5.50
C VAL A 47 -2.61 -3.43 -4.75
N LEU A 48 -2.11 -4.63 -4.41
CA LEU A 48 -2.76 -5.49 -3.43
C LEU A 48 -2.29 -5.14 -2.03
N LEU A 49 -3.21 -4.74 -1.16
CA LEU A 49 -2.90 -4.34 0.22
C LEU A 49 -2.50 -5.54 1.09
N ASP A 50 -3.01 -6.72 0.76
CA ASP A 50 -2.81 -7.94 1.54
C ASP A 50 -1.54 -8.70 1.13
N ILE A 51 -1.01 -8.45 -0.07
CA ILE A 51 0.19 -9.09 -0.60
C ILE A 51 1.23 -8.00 -0.91
N PRO A 52 2.09 -7.64 0.07
CA PRO A 52 3.09 -6.59 -0.11
C PRO A 52 3.97 -6.85 -1.33
N GLY A 53 4.15 -5.80 -2.15
CA GLY A 53 4.96 -5.87 -3.37
C GLY A 53 4.20 -6.33 -4.62
N CYS A 54 2.97 -6.84 -4.51
CA CYS A 54 2.15 -7.13 -5.67
C CYS A 54 1.43 -5.85 -6.15
N ASN A 55 1.91 -5.30 -7.26
CA ASN A 55 1.37 -4.11 -7.89
C ASN A 55 1.40 -4.22 -9.42
N SER A 56 0.66 -3.34 -10.06
CA SER A 56 0.69 -3.13 -11.50
C SER A 56 0.27 -1.70 -11.83
N PHE A 57 0.37 -1.31 -13.09
CA PHE A 57 -0.07 0.00 -13.56
C PHE A 57 -0.79 -0.10 -14.91
N GLY A 58 -1.49 0.96 -15.28
CA GLY A 58 -2.11 1.16 -16.58
C GLY A 58 -2.36 2.64 -16.84
N TYR A 59 -2.64 3.00 -18.08
CA TYR A 59 -3.02 4.37 -18.46
C TYR A 59 -4.46 4.71 -18.04
N THR A 60 -5.24 3.70 -17.67
CA THR A 60 -6.58 3.85 -17.10
C THR A 60 -6.71 3.04 -15.80
N VAL A 61 -7.67 3.42 -14.95
CA VAL A 61 -8.02 2.65 -13.73
C VAL A 61 -8.35 1.19 -14.07
N GLN A 62 -9.12 0.97 -15.13
CA GLN A 62 -9.54 -0.37 -15.54
C GLN A 62 -8.35 -1.23 -15.98
N GLU A 63 -7.48 -0.68 -16.82
CA GLU A 63 -6.26 -1.36 -17.28
C GLU A 63 -5.34 -1.71 -16.10
N ALA A 64 -5.16 -0.79 -15.14
CA ALA A 64 -4.35 -1.05 -13.95
C ALA A 64 -4.91 -2.21 -13.11
N LEU A 65 -6.24 -2.32 -12.97
CA LEU A 65 -6.90 -3.42 -12.26
C LEU A 65 -6.78 -4.76 -13.01
N GLU A 66 -6.99 -4.76 -14.34
CA GLU A 66 -6.83 -5.96 -15.17
C GLU A 66 -5.39 -6.48 -15.11
N ASN A 67 -4.42 -5.59 -15.23
CA ASN A 67 -3.01 -5.94 -15.12
C ASN A 67 -2.66 -6.43 -13.71
N LEU A 68 -3.27 -5.88 -12.66
CA LEU A 68 -3.08 -6.35 -11.28
C LEU A 68 -3.62 -7.77 -11.08
N GLU A 69 -4.76 -8.12 -11.70
CA GLU A 69 -5.33 -9.46 -11.61
C GLU A 69 -4.42 -10.52 -12.24
N SER A 70 -3.79 -10.21 -13.39
CA SER A 70 -2.76 -11.06 -13.98
C SER A 70 -1.51 -11.13 -13.09
N ALA A 71 -0.99 -9.99 -12.66
CA ALA A 71 0.21 -9.91 -11.82
C ALA A 71 0.03 -10.67 -10.49
N LYS A 72 -1.18 -10.69 -9.92
CA LYS A 72 -1.51 -11.46 -8.71
C LYS A 72 -1.26 -12.95 -8.88
N VAL A 73 -1.64 -13.54 -10.01
CA VAL A 73 -1.43 -14.96 -10.28
C VAL A 73 0.07 -15.25 -10.36
N ASP A 74 0.81 -14.44 -11.12
CA ASP A 74 2.26 -14.63 -11.31
C ASP A 74 3.01 -14.45 -9.99
N PHE A 75 2.67 -13.43 -9.21
CA PHE A 75 3.31 -13.17 -7.93
C PHE A 75 3.10 -14.33 -6.95
N ILE A 76 1.87 -14.83 -6.83
CA ILE A 76 1.56 -16.00 -6.00
C ILE A 76 2.30 -17.24 -6.52
N TYR A 77 2.40 -17.42 -7.83
CA TYR A 77 3.16 -18.52 -8.43
C TYR A 77 4.63 -18.48 -7.99
N PHE A 78 5.30 -17.32 -8.07
CA PHE A 78 6.69 -17.21 -7.67
C PHE A 78 6.90 -17.41 -6.16
N LEU A 79 6.00 -16.92 -5.31
CA LEU A 79 6.04 -17.25 -3.88
C LEU A 79 5.98 -18.76 -3.64
N LEU A 80 5.13 -19.49 -4.38
CA LEU A 80 5.01 -20.94 -4.28
C LEU A 80 6.23 -21.68 -4.87
N GLU A 81 6.85 -21.11 -5.91
CA GLU A 81 8.09 -21.64 -6.50
C GLU A 81 9.26 -21.56 -5.52
N ASP A 82 9.41 -20.41 -4.87
CA ASP A 82 10.46 -20.13 -3.89
C ASP A 82 10.20 -20.77 -2.51
N GLY A 83 9.04 -21.41 -2.33
CA GLY A 83 8.65 -22.01 -1.05
C GLY A 83 8.30 -20.99 0.04
N LEU A 84 7.98 -19.76 -0.34
CA LEU A 84 7.56 -18.69 0.53
C LEU A 84 6.06 -18.79 0.88
N PRO A 85 5.64 -18.32 2.07
CA PRO A 85 4.24 -18.29 2.43
C PRO A 85 3.46 -17.29 1.56
N VAL A 86 2.26 -17.69 1.11
CA VAL A 86 1.34 -16.78 0.41
C VAL A 86 0.44 -16.11 1.45
N PRO A 87 0.49 -14.77 1.61
CA PRO A 87 -0.43 -14.06 2.49
C PRO A 87 -1.88 -14.25 2.02
N GLY A 88 -2.78 -14.55 2.94
CA GLY A 88 -4.21 -14.59 2.66
C GLY A 88 -4.86 -13.20 2.72
N PRO A 89 -6.07 -13.03 2.16
CA PRO A 89 -6.80 -11.77 2.26
C PRO A 89 -7.10 -11.45 3.73
N GLN A 90 -6.83 -10.21 4.14
CA GLN A 90 -7.22 -9.79 5.49
C GLN A 90 -8.74 -9.61 5.53
N MET A 91 -9.40 -10.33 6.45
CA MET A 91 -10.79 -10.04 6.77
C MET A 91 -10.85 -8.61 7.32
N LEU A 92 -11.82 -7.82 6.85
CA LEU A 92 -12.12 -6.50 7.43
C LEU A 92 -12.59 -6.71 8.87
N GLN A 93 -11.66 -6.78 9.82
CA GLN A 93 -11.97 -6.54 11.22
C GLN A 93 -12.10 -5.03 11.36
N ASN A 94 -13.34 -4.55 11.33
CA ASN A 94 -13.75 -3.18 11.59
C ASN A 94 -13.50 -2.20 10.43
N SER A 95 -14.36 -2.24 9.43
CA SER A 95 -14.63 -1.07 8.58
C SER A 95 -15.28 0.01 9.44
N GLN A 96 -14.49 0.82 10.14
CA GLN A 96 -14.96 2.13 10.59
C GLN A 96 -15.16 2.95 9.32
N VAL A 97 -16.42 3.16 8.92
CA VAL A 97 -16.74 4.16 7.91
C VAL A 97 -16.49 5.51 8.56
N ILE A 98 -15.25 6.00 8.44
CA ILE A 98 -14.91 7.38 8.78
C ILE A 98 -15.36 8.21 7.59
N LYS A 99 -16.27 9.17 7.79
CA LYS A 99 -16.59 10.09 6.70
C LYS A 99 -15.32 10.91 6.44
N LEU A 100 -15.01 11.15 5.17
CA LEU A 100 -13.85 11.96 4.79
C LEU A 100 -13.88 13.36 5.45
N GLY A 101 -15.07 13.90 5.71
CA GLY A 101 -15.26 15.12 6.50
C GLY A 101 -14.70 15.01 7.92
N ASP A 102 -15.02 13.92 8.63
CA ASP A 102 -14.58 13.67 10.01
C ASP A 102 -13.04 13.53 10.08
N TYR A 103 -12.38 12.97 9.05
CA TYR A 103 -10.92 12.88 9.01
C TYR A 103 -10.26 14.25 8.82
N ILE A 104 -10.80 15.09 7.93
CA ILE A 104 -10.24 16.42 7.67
C ILE A 104 -10.40 17.34 8.89
N GLU A 105 -11.56 17.32 9.56
CA GLU A 105 -11.77 18.10 10.79
C GLU A 105 -10.75 17.73 11.87
N ASN A 106 -10.51 16.44 12.09
CA ASN A 106 -9.53 15.98 13.08
C ASN A 106 -8.08 16.42 12.75
N VAL A 107 -7.68 16.40 11.47
CA VAL A 107 -6.32 16.83 11.08
C VAL A 107 -6.17 18.35 11.20
N VAL A 108 -7.19 19.11 10.83
CA VAL A 108 -7.17 20.59 10.94
C VAL A 108 -7.15 21.02 12.40
N ASP A 109 -7.92 20.37 13.27
CA ASP A 109 -7.92 20.66 14.71
C ASP A 109 -6.59 20.34 15.37
N GLN A 110 -5.95 19.22 15.01
CA GLN A 110 -4.62 18.87 15.50
C GLN A 110 -3.56 19.88 15.04
N ALA A 111 -3.60 20.28 13.77
CA ALA A 111 -2.70 21.29 13.23
C ALA A 111 -2.91 22.65 13.93
N ALA A 112 -4.16 23.05 14.19
CA ALA A 112 -4.50 24.28 14.90
C ALA A 112 -4.02 24.26 16.35
N GLN A 113 -4.19 23.16 17.07
CA GLN A 113 -3.68 22.99 18.44
C GLN A 113 -2.15 23.04 18.48
N GLN A 114 -1.48 22.42 17.51
CA GLN A 114 -0.03 22.45 17.42
C GLN A 114 0.50 23.84 17.09
N ALA A 115 -0.16 24.57 16.20
CA ALA A 115 0.16 25.96 15.89
C ALA A 115 -0.06 26.88 17.10
N SER A 116 -1.16 26.70 17.85
CA SER A 116 -1.44 27.47 19.08
C SER A 116 -0.35 27.26 20.13
N LYS A 117 0.14 26.02 20.27
CA LYS A 117 1.25 25.69 21.20
C LYS A 117 2.56 26.36 20.78
N ILE A 118 2.85 26.48 19.49
CA ILE A 118 4.05 27.17 18.98
C ILE A 118 3.97 28.66 19.30
N VAL A 119 2.83 29.30 19.00
CA VAL A 119 2.61 30.73 19.28
C VAL A 119 2.74 31.02 20.79
N GLN A 120 2.21 30.15 21.65
CA GLN A 120 2.31 30.32 23.09
C GLN A 120 3.74 30.18 23.63
N ILE A 121 4.55 29.29 23.05
CA ILE A 121 5.98 29.14 23.40
C ILE A 121 6.77 30.40 23.02
N ASP A 122 6.52 30.97 21.83
CA ASP A 122 7.23 32.17 21.38
C ASP A 122 6.86 33.40 22.22
N PHE A 123 5.61 33.52 22.66
CA PHE A 123 5.18 34.56 23.61
C PHE A 123 5.85 34.45 24.99
N ILE A 124 6.03 33.22 25.49
CA ILE A 124 6.73 32.99 26.77
C ILE A 124 8.22 33.33 26.64
N LYS A 125 8.86 32.92 25.54
CA LYS A 125 10.28 33.23 25.28
C LYS A 125 10.51 34.73 25.14
N GLY A 126 9.68 35.45 24.38
CA GLY A 126 9.78 36.91 24.24
C GLY A 126 9.75 37.64 25.59
N ASN A 127 8.81 37.26 26.47
CA ASN A 127 8.71 37.84 27.80
C ASN A 127 9.88 37.47 28.75
N LEU A 128 10.53 36.33 28.56
CA LEU A 128 11.72 35.94 29.33
C LEU A 128 12.95 36.74 28.91
N TYR A 129 13.15 36.98 27.61
CA TYR A 129 14.26 37.77 27.10
C TYR A 129 14.18 39.24 27.56
N GLU A 130 12.99 39.85 27.53
CA GLU A 130 12.82 41.25 27.99
C GLU A 130 13.07 41.40 29.50
N ARG A 131 12.71 40.40 30.32
CA ARG A 131 12.99 40.41 31.76
C ARG A 131 14.47 40.24 32.10
N GLN A 132 15.23 39.52 31.28
CA GLN A 132 16.68 39.35 31.47
C GLN A 132 17.47 40.60 31.09
N LEU A 133 17.01 41.38 30.10
CA LEU A 133 17.63 42.64 29.70
C LEU A 133 17.31 43.80 30.67
N ALA A 134 16.21 43.73 31.40
CA ALA A 134 15.82 44.73 32.41
C ALA A 134 16.54 44.58 33.77
N GLN A 135 17.40 43.56 33.93
CA GLN A 135 18.14 43.29 35.18
C GLN A 135 19.67 43.50 35.05
N GLY A 136 20.14 44.10 33.95
CA GLY A 136 21.54 44.53 33.77
C GLY A 136 21.66 46.05 33.76
#